data_AF-A0A0M9YJ63-F1
#
_entry.id   AF-A0A0M9YJ63-F1
#
_cell.length_a   1.000
_cell.length_b   1.000
_cell.length_c   1.000
_cell.angle_alpha   90.00
_cell.angle_beta   90.00
_cell.angle_gamma   90.00
#
_symmetry.space_group_name_H-M   'P 1'
#
loop_
_entity.id
_entity.type
_entity.pdbx_description
1 polymer ?
#
loop_
_entity_poly.entity_id
_entity_poly.type
_entity_poly.pdbx_seq_one_letter_code
_entity_poly.pdbx_strand_id
1 'polypeptide(L)'
;MSDPYESTEHHLDSLLRRALNSFELPDSTVDRLGTALAHSSSLHSSHHSAVLHRETHRHTYLLTDGSALSLWELVYSEGRDVSAPPRHEVYDEEGDARVAASRLAGSFDDSPLFGDEGAPEAPGELEMLTILMSAPPSVLPRTYSPDNSADHARRVLRRAENADRPGEPTARLLRAAFAHHITQIFGRQCDVDGRSAGFTLYEHAFLLLDGSETSLWEVEHTATPDGRHMCEVYEDEQTARAAMESRARIC
;
A
#
# COMPACT_ATOMS: atom_id res chain seq x y z
N MET A 1 -21.81 11.07 -6.80
CA MET A 1 -22.98 11.78 -6.28
C MET A 1 -23.63 10.85 -5.28
N SER A 2 -23.54 11.13 -3.98
CA SER A 2 -24.13 10.29 -2.94
C SER A 2 -25.65 10.47 -2.92
N ASP A 3 -26.37 9.36 -2.90
CA ASP A 3 -27.83 9.32 -2.87
C ASP A 3 -28.31 9.89 -1.51
N PRO A 4 -29.14 10.95 -1.45
CA PRO A 4 -29.47 11.66 -0.22
C PRO A 4 -30.31 10.86 0.80
N TYR A 5 -30.56 9.58 0.56
CA TYR A 5 -31.32 8.67 1.42
C TYR A 5 -30.58 7.38 1.77
N GLU A 6 -29.30 7.26 1.43
CA GLU A 6 -28.52 6.09 1.83
C GLU A 6 -28.29 6.12 3.36
N SER A 7 -28.77 5.09 4.06
CA SER A 7 -28.52 4.95 5.49
C SER A 7 -27.05 4.58 5.72
N THR A 8 -26.49 4.97 6.87
CA THR A 8 -25.11 4.62 7.24
C THR A 8 -24.86 3.11 7.19
N GLU A 9 -25.83 2.31 7.63
CA GLU A 9 -25.78 0.85 7.57
C GLU A 9 -25.75 0.33 6.12
N HIS A 10 -26.55 0.91 5.24
CA HIS A 10 -26.60 0.50 3.82
C HIS A 10 -25.30 0.88 3.10
N HIS A 11 -24.76 2.07 3.35
CA HIS A 11 -23.47 2.49 2.79
C HIS A 11 -22.35 1.57 3.22
N LEU A 12 -22.30 1.25 4.53
CA LEU A 12 -21.31 0.34 5.09
C LEU A 12 -21.43 -1.08 4.50
N ASP A 13 -22.64 -1.63 4.45
CA ASP A 13 -22.89 -2.96 3.88
C ASP A 13 -22.54 -3.02 2.39
N SER A 14 -22.85 -1.97 1.62
CA SER A 14 -22.45 -1.84 0.23
C SER A 14 -20.92 -1.79 0.07
N LEU A 15 -20.24 -1.01 0.90
CA LEU A 15 -18.79 -0.88 0.92
C LEU A 15 -18.09 -2.22 1.22
N LEU A 16 -18.53 -2.90 2.28
CA LEU A 16 -17.95 -4.19 2.69
C LEU A 16 -18.25 -5.32 1.68
N ARG A 17 -19.44 -5.32 1.08
CA ARG A 17 -19.83 -6.34 0.09
C ARG A 17 -19.06 -6.22 -1.22
N ARG A 18 -18.76 -5.00 -1.67
CA ARG A 18 -18.05 -4.77 -2.95
C ARG A 18 -16.54 -4.90 -2.82
N ALA A 19 -16.00 -4.65 -1.63
CA ALA A 19 -14.57 -4.70 -1.38
C ALA A 19 -14.03 -6.13 -1.47
N LEU A 20 -12.99 -6.31 -2.27
CA LEU A 20 -12.33 -7.60 -2.51
C LEU A 20 -11.65 -8.15 -1.25
N ASN A 21 -11.24 -7.27 -0.33
CA ASN A 21 -10.47 -7.56 0.86
C ASN A 21 -11.23 -7.21 2.16
N SER A 22 -12.56 -7.14 2.14
CA SER A 22 -13.34 -6.82 3.35
C SER A 22 -13.11 -7.79 4.51
N PHE A 23 -12.71 -9.03 4.22
CA PHE A 23 -12.33 -10.04 5.21
C PHE A 23 -11.01 -9.73 5.93
N GLU A 24 -10.20 -8.80 5.43
CA GLU A 24 -8.93 -8.40 6.07
C GLU A 24 -9.12 -7.35 7.16
N LEU A 25 -10.29 -6.72 7.23
CA LEU A 25 -10.59 -5.75 8.28
C LEU A 25 -10.64 -6.46 9.65
N PRO A 26 -10.03 -5.88 10.69
CA PRO A 26 -10.12 -6.44 12.03
C PRO A 26 -11.57 -6.56 12.51
N ASP A 27 -11.93 -7.68 13.15
CA ASP A 27 -13.27 -7.87 13.73
C ASP A 27 -13.66 -6.72 14.66
N SER A 28 -12.70 -6.19 15.43
CA SER A 28 -12.91 -5.03 16.29
C SER A 28 -13.28 -3.75 15.53
N THR A 29 -12.78 -3.59 14.30
CA THR A 29 -13.12 -2.46 13.42
C THR A 29 -14.55 -2.64 12.90
N VAL A 30 -14.91 -3.84 12.47
CA VAL A 30 -16.26 -4.18 11.98
C VAL A 30 -17.31 -4.04 13.08
N ASP A 31 -17.03 -4.54 14.28
CA ASP A 31 -17.92 -4.43 15.45
C ASP A 31 -18.17 -2.95 15.82
N ARG A 32 -17.11 -2.12 15.80
CA ARG A 32 -17.23 -0.68 16.06
C ARG A 32 -18.04 0.02 14.98
N LEU A 33 -17.82 -0.32 13.71
CA LEU A 33 -18.59 0.20 12.59
C LEU A 33 -20.08 -0.12 12.68
N GLY A 34 -20.45 -1.25 13.32
CA GLY A 34 -21.84 -1.57 13.65
C GLY A 34 -22.53 -0.56 14.58
N THR A 35 -21.78 0.32 15.23
CA THR A 35 -22.29 1.40 16.08
C THR A 35 -22.31 2.78 15.38
N ALA A 36 -22.08 2.83 14.07
CA ALA A 36 -22.02 4.08 13.33
C ALA A 36 -23.40 4.77 13.23
N LEU A 37 -23.47 6.02 13.65
CA LEU A 37 -24.67 6.85 13.61
C LEU A 37 -24.78 7.66 12.31
N ALA A 38 -23.65 8.12 11.80
CA ALA A 38 -23.56 8.95 10.60
C ALA A 38 -22.28 8.62 9.82
N HIS A 39 -22.29 8.90 8.53
CA HIS A 39 -21.10 8.77 7.69
C HIS A 39 -20.92 10.00 6.80
N SER A 40 -19.69 10.20 6.35
CA SER A 40 -19.31 11.16 5.32
C SER A 40 -18.27 10.50 4.41
N SER A 41 -18.41 10.70 3.11
CA SER A 41 -17.52 10.13 2.10
C SER A 41 -16.92 11.26 1.28
N SER A 42 -15.59 11.27 1.13
CA SER A 42 -14.88 12.27 0.31
C SER A 42 -13.82 11.63 -0.56
N LEU A 43 -13.66 12.15 -1.78
CA LEU A 43 -12.54 11.78 -2.64
C LEU A 43 -11.25 12.37 -2.04
N HIS A 44 -10.28 11.51 -1.75
CA HIS A 44 -8.97 11.91 -1.21
C HIS A 44 -7.95 12.11 -2.32
N SER A 45 -7.86 11.19 -3.29
CA SER A 45 -6.96 11.33 -4.44
C SER A 45 -7.51 10.64 -5.67
N SER A 46 -7.10 11.09 -6.86
CA SER A 46 -7.47 10.50 -8.15
C SER A 46 -6.28 10.48 -9.10
N HIS A 47 -6.13 9.40 -9.85
CA HIS A 47 -5.13 9.25 -10.89
C HIS A 47 -5.77 8.59 -12.12
N HIS A 48 -5.76 9.31 -13.24
CA HIS A 48 -6.35 8.85 -14.49
C HIS A 48 -5.31 8.94 -15.61
N SER A 49 -5.00 7.80 -16.21
CA SER A 49 -4.18 7.68 -17.41
C SER A 49 -4.90 6.82 -18.44
N ALA A 50 -4.33 6.70 -19.65
CA ALA A 50 -4.87 5.86 -20.71
C ALA A 50 -4.95 4.36 -20.33
N VAL A 51 -4.15 3.93 -19.35
CA VAL A 51 -3.99 2.52 -18.95
C VAL A 51 -4.44 2.24 -17.50
N LEU A 52 -4.67 3.27 -16.70
CA LEU A 52 -5.04 3.12 -15.29
C LEU A 52 -6.01 4.21 -14.86
N HIS A 53 -7.17 3.80 -14.39
CA HIS A 53 -8.11 4.68 -13.69
C HIS A 53 -8.11 4.28 -12.21
N ARG A 54 -7.74 5.19 -11.32
CA ARG A 54 -7.62 4.93 -9.87
C ARG A 54 -8.14 6.10 -9.06
N GLU A 55 -8.98 5.83 -8.07
CA GLU A 55 -9.48 6.80 -7.10
C GLU A 55 -9.32 6.25 -5.68
N THR A 56 -8.98 7.11 -4.73
CA THR A 56 -8.95 6.78 -3.30
C THR A 56 -9.96 7.66 -2.59
N HIS A 57 -10.95 7.04 -1.95
CA HIS A 57 -12.00 7.69 -1.16
C HIS A 57 -11.75 7.46 0.33
N ARG A 58 -12.11 8.44 1.15
CA ARG A 58 -12.12 8.37 2.61
C ARG A 58 -13.57 8.36 3.08
N HIS A 59 -13.95 7.33 3.83
CA HIS A 59 -15.24 7.21 4.49
C HIS A 59 -15.05 7.39 5.99
N THR A 60 -15.60 8.46 6.56
CA THR A 60 -15.54 8.73 8.00
C THR A 60 -16.89 8.49 8.64
N TYR A 61 -16.91 7.66 9.68
CA TYR A 61 -18.08 7.25 10.44
C TYR A 61 -18.03 7.85 11.84
N LEU A 62 -19.14 8.44 12.28
CA LEU A 62 -19.33 8.91 13.66
C LEU A 62 -19.98 7.79 14.48
N LEU A 63 -19.33 7.36 15.56
CA LEU A 63 -19.78 6.25 16.39
C LEU A 63 -20.63 6.72 17.59
N THR A 64 -21.35 5.80 18.23
CA THR A 64 -22.16 6.09 19.42
C THR A 64 -21.37 6.59 20.63
N ASP A 65 -20.08 6.26 20.71
CA ASP A 65 -19.18 6.74 21.77
C ASP A 65 -18.67 8.17 21.52
N GLY A 66 -19.06 8.80 20.40
CA GLY A 66 -18.62 10.13 19.97
C GLY A 66 -17.28 10.16 19.26
N SER A 67 -16.61 9.01 19.09
CA SER A 67 -15.38 8.91 18.31
C SER A 67 -15.68 8.81 16.81
N ALA A 68 -14.65 9.09 15.99
CA ALA A 68 -14.71 8.93 14.55
C ALA A 68 -13.79 7.79 14.11
N LEU A 69 -14.25 6.99 13.15
CA LEU A 69 -13.48 5.92 12.51
C LEU A 69 -13.44 6.18 11.01
N SER A 70 -12.28 6.05 10.38
CA SER A 70 -12.15 6.22 8.92
C SER A 70 -11.82 4.89 8.25
N LEU A 71 -12.48 4.61 7.13
CA LEU A 71 -12.10 3.58 6.17
C LEU A 71 -11.64 4.25 4.88
N TRP A 72 -10.71 3.62 4.21
CA TRP A 72 -10.10 4.07 2.96
C TRP A 72 -10.46 3.11 1.85
N GLU A 73 -11.19 3.59 0.86
CA GLU A 73 -11.57 2.80 -0.32
C GLU A 73 -10.65 3.13 -1.48
N LEU A 74 -10.01 2.12 -2.06
CA LEU A 74 -9.28 2.19 -3.31
C LEU A 74 -10.14 1.61 -4.44
N VAL A 75 -10.52 2.44 -5.39
CA VAL A 75 -11.28 2.06 -6.58
C VAL A 75 -10.35 2.11 -7.78
N TYR A 76 -10.25 1.03 -8.56
CA TYR A 76 -9.38 1.05 -9.73
C TYR A 76 -9.87 0.16 -10.88
N SER A 77 -9.41 0.49 -12.09
CA SER A 77 -9.65 -0.27 -13.31
C SER A 77 -8.33 -0.45 -14.05
N GLU A 78 -7.97 -1.70 -14.32
CA GLU A 78 -6.77 -2.07 -15.07
C GLU A 78 -7.05 -1.99 -16.57
N GLY A 79 -6.30 -1.13 -17.26
CA GLY A 79 -6.53 -0.80 -18.67
C GLY A 79 -6.08 -1.89 -19.61
N ARG A 80 -7.03 -2.76 -19.98
CA ARG A 80 -7.07 -3.46 -21.28
C ARG A 80 -8.50 -3.80 -21.69
N ASP A 81 -9.39 -3.93 -20.72
CA ASP A 81 -10.81 -4.21 -20.95
C ASP A 81 -11.67 -3.08 -20.36
N VAL A 82 -12.15 -2.19 -21.23
CA VAL A 82 -13.00 -1.04 -20.86
C VAL A 82 -14.34 -1.51 -20.26
N SER A 83 -14.69 -2.79 -20.43
CA SER A 83 -15.93 -3.37 -19.92
C SER A 83 -15.80 -4.07 -18.57
N ALA A 84 -14.60 -4.19 -17.99
CA ALA A 84 -14.42 -4.82 -16.69
C ALA A 84 -14.97 -3.90 -15.57
N PRO A 85 -15.72 -4.43 -14.59
CA PRO A 85 -16.18 -3.62 -13.47
C PRO A 85 -14.97 -3.12 -12.66
N PRO A 86 -15.06 -1.90 -12.08
CA PRO A 86 -14.01 -1.40 -11.21
C PRO A 86 -13.83 -2.34 -10.01
N ARG A 87 -12.58 -2.52 -9.61
CA ARG A 87 -12.21 -3.27 -8.40
C ARG A 87 -12.21 -2.31 -7.22
N HIS A 88 -12.63 -2.81 -6.07
CA HIS A 88 -12.76 -2.07 -4.84
C HIS A 88 -11.97 -2.76 -3.74
N GLU A 89 -11.15 -2.01 -3.02
CA GLU A 89 -10.43 -2.48 -1.83
C GLU A 89 -10.62 -1.49 -0.70
N VAL A 90 -10.66 -2.00 0.52
CA VAL A 90 -10.95 -1.21 1.72
C VAL A 90 -9.89 -1.47 2.77
N TYR A 91 -9.42 -0.39 3.40
CA TYR A 91 -8.40 -0.39 4.43
C TYR A 91 -8.89 0.43 5.62
N ASP A 92 -8.50 0.04 6.83
CA ASP A 92 -8.75 0.81 8.04
C ASP A 92 -7.71 1.93 8.26
N GLU A 93 -6.57 1.88 7.55
CA GLU A 93 -5.50 2.86 7.62
C GLU A 93 -5.15 3.49 6.27
N GLU A 94 -4.78 4.78 6.30
CA GLU A 94 -4.40 5.54 5.10
C GLU A 94 -3.10 5.02 4.48
N GLY A 95 -2.16 4.59 5.33
CA GLY A 95 -0.87 4.06 4.90
C GLY A 95 -1.04 2.84 4.00
N ASP A 96 -1.89 1.90 4.41
CA ASP A 96 -2.17 0.66 3.68
C ASP A 96 -2.89 0.95 2.36
N ALA A 97 -3.85 1.88 2.34
CA ALA A 97 -4.50 2.32 1.11
C ALA A 97 -3.52 3.01 0.14
N ARG A 98 -2.55 3.78 0.65
CA ARG A 98 -1.51 4.44 -0.16
C ARG A 98 -0.54 3.42 -0.76
N VAL A 99 -0.16 2.41 0.01
CA VAL A 99 0.66 1.28 -0.44
C VAL A 99 -0.06 0.53 -1.56
N ALA A 100 -1.32 0.19 -1.34
CA ALA A 100 -2.18 -0.45 -2.34
C ALA A 100 -2.33 0.40 -3.60
N ALA A 101 -2.50 1.71 -3.46
CA ALA A 101 -2.56 2.61 -4.61
C ALA A 101 -1.23 2.63 -5.39
N SER A 102 -0.10 2.60 -4.70
CA SER A 102 1.24 2.65 -5.31
C SER A 102 1.57 1.40 -6.12
N ARG A 103 1.11 0.22 -5.68
CA ARG A 103 1.32 -1.04 -6.41
C ARG A 103 0.72 -0.99 -7.83
N LEU A 104 -0.37 -0.24 -8.02
CA LEU A 104 -1.04 -0.06 -9.31
C LEU A 104 -0.26 0.89 -10.23
N ALA A 105 0.44 1.87 -9.65
CA ALA A 105 1.33 2.75 -10.40
C ALA A 105 2.64 2.06 -10.81
N GLY A 106 3.01 0.95 -10.16
CA GLY A 106 4.21 0.17 -10.48
C GLY A 106 4.09 -0.78 -11.69
N SER A 107 2.94 -0.84 -12.37
CA SER A 107 2.77 -1.69 -13.57
C SER A 107 3.32 -1.08 -14.87
N PHE A 108 4.19 -0.07 -14.78
CA PHE A 108 4.84 0.57 -15.94
C PHE A 108 6.08 -0.21 -16.41
N ASP A 109 5.92 -1.50 -16.72
CA ASP A 109 6.91 -2.25 -17.52
C ASP A 109 6.51 -2.33 -19.00
N ASP A 110 5.70 -1.37 -19.46
CA ASP A 110 5.56 -1.05 -20.88
C ASP A 110 5.96 0.42 -21.07
N SER A 111 7.25 0.68 -20.85
CA SER A 111 7.87 1.90 -21.33
C SER A 111 7.72 1.88 -22.86
N PRO A 112 7.02 2.85 -23.49
CA PRO A 112 7.03 2.89 -24.94
C PRO A 112 8.49 3.11 -25.33
N LEU A 113 9.07 2.11 -26.02
CA LEU A 113 10.30 2.27 -26.77
C LEU A 113 10.03 3.43 -27.74
N PHE A 114 10.42 4.64 -27.35
CA PHE A 114 10.30 5.81 -28.20
C PHE A 114 11.12 5.50 -29.45
N GLY A 115 10.38 5.32 -30.55
CA GLY A 115 10.95 5.10 -31.87
C GLY A 115 11.85 6.27 -32.21
N ASP A 116 13.07 5.92 -32.61
CA ASP A 116 14.00 6.76 -33.32
C ASP A 116 13.32 7.32 -34.58
N GLU A 117 13.01 8.62 -34.61
CA GLU A 117 12.92 9.40 -35.85
C GLU A 117 12.99 10.93 -35.58
N GLY A 118 14.20 11.50 -35.78
CA GLY A 118 14.42 12.80 -36.43
C GLY A 118 14.25 14.14 -35.67
N ALA A 119 15.36 14.67 -35.09
CA ALA A 119 15.89 16.07 -35.00
C ALA A 119 14.95 17.32 -34.85
N PRO A 120 15.37 18.49 -34.25
CA PRO A 120 16.74 18.99 -34.09
C PRO A 120 17.13 19.56 -32.69
N GLU A 121 18.40 19.93 -32.59
CA GLU A 121 19.12 20.40 -31.41
C GLU A 121 18.56 21.70 -30.79
N ALA A 122 18.20 21.63 -29.50
CA ALA A 122 18.27 22.75 -28.57
C ALA A 122 19.19 22.33 -27.40
N PRO A 123 20.50 22.62 -27.45
CA PRO A 123 21.49 22.07 -26.51
C PRO A 123 21.46 22.77 -25.13
N GLY A 124 20.30 23.14 -24.61
CA GLY A 124 20.16 23.78 -23.30
C GLY A 124 19.20 23.05 -22.37
N GLU A 125 18.05 22.58 -22.88
CA GLU A 125 17.02 21.96 -22.04
C GLU A 125 17.35 20.51 -21.68
N LEU A 126 18.01 19.76 -22.60
CA LEU A 126 18.40 18.38 -22.35
C LEU A 126 19.53 18.28 -21.31
N GLU A 127 20.49 19.21 -21.33
CA GLU A 127 21.52 19.32 -20.28
C GLU A 127 20.93 19.76 -18.95
N MET A 128 19.99 20.72 -18.93
CA MET A 128 19.29 21.11 -17.69
C MET A 128 18.44 19.97 -17.11
N LEU A 129 17.75 19.20 -17.95
CA LEU A 129 17.04 17.98 -17.54
C LEU A 129 18.02 16.93 -17.03
N THR A 130 19.16 16.74 -17.69
CA THR A 130 20.21 15.81 -17.24
C THR A 130 20.77 16.25 -15.88
N ILE A 131 20.96 17.55 -15.64
CA ILE A 131 21.41 18.11 -14.36
C ILE A 131 20.35 17.95 -13.27
N LEU A 132 19.06 18.20 -13.58
CA LEU A 132 17.95 17.98 -12.64
C LEU A 132 17.76 16.49 -12.30
N MET A 133 17.97 15.60 -13.27
CA MET A 133 17.91 14.15 -13.06
C MET A 133 19.18 13.57 -12.42
N SER A 134 20.30 14.29 -12.48
CA SER A 134 21.56 13.94 -11.80
C SER A 134 21.66 14.51 -10.39
N ALA A 135 20.80 15.49 -10.04
CA ALA A 135 20.65 15.93 -8.67
C ALA A 135 20.06 14.75 -7.88
N PRO A 136 20.70 14.28 -6.79
CA PRO A 136 20.11 13.26 -5.95
C PRO A 136 18.75 13.80 -5.50
N PRO A 137 17.66 13.01 -5.60
CA PRO A 137 16.36 13.47 -5.16
C PRO A 137 16.52 13.97 -3.74
N SER A 138 16.13 15.22 -3.49
CA SER A 138 16.07 15.72 -2.12
C SER A 138 15.26 14.70 -1.33
N VAL A 139 15.84 14.09 -0.29
CA VAL A 139 15.13 13.12 0.55
C VAL A 139 13.91 13.87 1.07
N LEU A 140 12.75 13.60 0.47
CA LEU A 140 11.51 14.21 0.90
C LEU A 140 11.34 13.85 2.38
N PRO A 141 11.04 14.82 3.26
CA PRO A 141 10.80 14.50 4.65
C PRO A 141 9.73 13.41 4.73
N ARG A 142 10.04 12.29 5.41
CA ARG A 142 9.08 11.20 5.64
C ARG A 142 7.84 11.80 6.30
N THR A 143 6.68 11.58 5.71
CA THR A 143 5.41 12.02 6.31
C THR A 143 4.91 10.90 7.20
N TYR A 144 5.17 11.05 8.50
CA TYR A 144 4.77 10.08 9.51
C TYR A 144 3.29 10.20 9.86
N SER A 145 2.57 9.08 9.82
CA SER A 145 1.21 8.95 10.33
C SER A 145 1.26 8.67 11.84
N PRO A 146 0.69 9.54 12.72
CA PRO A 146 0.78 9.38 14.17
C PRO A 146 -0.18 8.31 14.73
N ASP A 147 -1.28 8.01 14.05
CA ASP A 147 -2.30 7.14 14.62
C ASP A 147 -2.02 5.65 14.37
N ASN A 148 -2.42 4.81 15.33
CA ASN A 148 -2.35 3.33 15.29
C ASN A 148 -0.98 2.68 15.04
N SER A 149 0.11 3.42 15.10
CA SER A 149 1.46 2.93 14.76
C SER A 149 1.91 1.68 15.53
N ALA A 150 1.61 1.59 16.82
CA ALA A 150 1.90 0.40 17.62
C ALA A 150 1.01 -0.81 17.25
N ASP A 151 -0.20 -0.56 16.74
CA ASP A 151 -1.08 -1.62 16.23
C ASP A 151 -0.64 -2.08 14.84
N HIS A 152 -0.32 -1.14 13.94
CA HIS A 152 0.27 -1.40 12.63
C HIS A 152 1.50 -2.33 12.75
N ALA A 153 2.43 -2.00 13.64
CA ALA A 153 3.58 -2.86 13.93
C ALA A 153 3.19 -4.29 14.35
N ARG A 154 2.16 -4.44 15.19
CA ARG A 154 1.69 -5.77 15.61
C ARG A 154 1.09 -6.55 14.44
N ARG A 155 0.36 -5.88 13.54
CA ARG A 155 -0.24 -6.51 12.36
C ARG A 155 0.85 -7.02 11.41
N VAL A 156 1.84 -6.19 11.10
CA VAL A 156 3.01 -6.57 10.26
C VAL A 156 3.72 -7.80 10.86
N LEU A 157 4.05 -7.77 12.16
CA LEU A 157 4.71 -8.89 12.82
C LEU A 157 3.87 -10.18 12.87
N ARG A 158 2.55 -10.06 12.94
CA ARG A 158 1.63 -11.22 12.95
C ARG A 158 1.51 -11.87 11.57
N ARG A 159 1.56 -11.06 10.50
CA ARG A 159 1.53 -11.53 9.10
C ARG A 159 2.81 -12.26 8.70
N ALA A 160 3.93 -11.97 9.37
CA ALA A 160 5.22 -12.60 9.10
C ALA A 160 5.15 -14.14 9.26
N GLU A 161 5.27 -14.84 8.13
CA GLU A 161 5.27 -16.30 8.03
C GLU A 161 6.70 -16.90 8.04
N ASN A 162 7.74 -16.07 7.88
CA ASN A 162 9.13 -16.52 7.92
C ASN A 162 9.57 -16.97 9.33
N ALA A 163 10.38 -18.03 9.37
CA ALA A 163 10.85 -18.62 10.63
C ALA A 163 11.77 -17.70 11.43
N ASP A 164 12.48 -16.81 10.75
CA ASP A 164 13.41 -15.81 11.28
C ASP A 164 12.76 -14.43 11.49
N ARG A 165 11.43 -14.37 11.56
CA ARG A 165 10.68 -13.12 11.80
C ARG A 165 11.14 -12.40 13.08
N PRO A 166 11.00 -11.06 13.15
CA PRO A 166 11.40 -10.29 14.32
C PRO A 166 10.73 -10.81 15.60
N GLY A 167 11.53 -10.92 16.65
CA GLY A 167 11.11 -11.55 17.91
C GLY A 167 10.42 -10.62 18.91
N GLU A 168 10.18 -11.14 20.11
CA GLU A 168 9.61 -10.36 21.23
C GLU A 168 10.37 -9.07 21.59
N PRO A 169 11.72 -8.98 21.50
CA PRO A 169 12.42 -7.72 21.73
C PRO A 169 11.93 -6.58 20.81
N THR A 170 11.82 -6.86 19.52
CA THR A 170 11.38 -5.91 18.49
C THR A 170 9.89 -5.61 18.63
N ALA A 171 9.07 -6.62 18.91
CA ALA A 171 7.67 -6.42 19.25
C ALA A 171 7.48 -5.51 20.48
N ARG A 172 8.33 -5.61 21.50
CA ARG A 172 8.28 -4.73 22.68
C ARG A 172 8.71 -3.30 22.36
N LEU A 173 9.76 -3.12 21.56
CA LEU A 173 10.22 -1.81 21.12
C LEU A 173 9.10 -1.08 20.35
N LEU A 174 8.47 -1.76 19.40
CA LEU A 174 7.42 -1.21 18.55
C LEU A 174 6.11 -0.90 19.28
N ARG A 175 5.90 -1.41 20.51
CA ARG A 175 4.78 -0.95 21.35
C ARG A 175 4.89 0.54 21.72
N ALA A 176 6.10 1.11 21.67
CA ALA A 176 6.35 2.52 21.90
C ALA A 176 6.36 3.36 20.60
N ALA A 177 6.04 2.76 19.44
CA ALA A 177 5.90 3.50 18.20
C ALA A 177 4.71 4.45 18.28
N PHE A 178 4.96 5.73 18.06
CA PHE A 178 3.91 6.76 18.06
C PHE A 178 3.65 7.32 16.67
N ALA A 179 4.49 7.04 15.68
CA ALA A 179 4.21 7.37 14.30
C ALA A 179 4.83 6.32 13.36
N HIS A 180 4.27 6.11 12.18
CA HIS A 180 4.83 5.21 11.18
C HIS A 180 4.74 5.79 9.77
N HIS A 181 5.63 5.33 8.88
CA HIS A 181 5.66 5.70 7.47
C HIS A 181 5.94 4.43 6.67
N ILE A 182 5.08 4.16 5.67
CA ILE A 182 5.21 2.98 4.82
C ILE A 182 5.65 3.40 3.43
N THR A 183 6.72 2.79 2.94
CA THR A 183 7.29 3.08 1.62
C THR A 183 7.46 1.79 0.84
N GLN A 184 7.00 1.74 -0.40
CA GLN A 184 7.34 0.66 -1.32
C GLN A 184 8.72 0.95 -1.93
N ILE A 185 9.69 0.08 -1.66
CA ILE A 185 11.07 0.24 -2.12
C ILE A 185 11.31 -0.49 -3.43
N PHE A 186 10.60 -1.61 -3.65
CA PHE A 186 10.75 -2.42 -4.86
C PHE A 186 9.43 -3.12 -5.21
N GLY A 187 9.15 -3.29 -6.51
CA GLY A 187 8.05 -4.10 -7.01
C GLY A 187 8.40 -4.66 -8.38
N ARG A 188 8.31 -5.98 -8.57
CA ARG A 188 8.60 -6.65 -9.85
C ARG A 188 7.73 -7.89 -10.03
N GLN A 189 7.25 -8.11 -11.26
CA GLN A 189 6.66 -9.38 -11.67
C GLN A 189 7.74 -10.26 -12.33
N CYS A 190 7.78 -11.55 -11.99
CA CYS A 190 8.72 -12.52 -12.55
C CYS A 190 7.96 -13.76 -13.01
N ASP A 191 8.37 -14.40 -14.10
CA ASP A 191 7.89 -15.74 -14.42
C ASP A 191 8.68 -16.79 -13.63
N VAL A 192 7.95 -17.59 -12.86
CA VAL A 192 8.43 -18.68 -12.00
C VAL A 192 7.68 -19.94 -12.38
N ASP A 193 8.37 -20.99 -12.84
CA ASP A 193 7.75 -22.25 -13.28
C ASP A 193 6.56 -22.07 -14.26
N GLY A 194 6.61 -21.04 -15.12
CA GLY A 194 5.52 -20.70 -16.06
C GLY A 194 4.30 -20.01 -15.43
N ARG A 195 4.43 -19.53 -14.20
CA ARG A 195 3.43 -18.70 -13.49
C ARG A 195 4.04 -17.34 -13.16
N SER A 196 3.27 -16.26 -13.34
CA SER A 196 3.71 -14.93 -12.91
C SER A 196 3.67 -14.83 -11.38
N ALA A 197 4.84 -14.69 -10.76
CA ALA A 197 5.03 -14.43 -9.34
C ALA A 197 5.40 -12.95 -9.13
N GLY A 198 4.60 -12.25 -8.33
CA GLY A 198 4.90 -10.89 -7.91
C GLY A 198 5.83 -10.89 -6.70
N PHE A 199 6.78 -9.95 -6.67
CA PHE A 199 7.58 -9.63 -5.49
C PHE A 199 7.48 -8.14 -5.21
N THR A 200 7.21 -7.80 -3.96
CA THR A 200 7.15 -6.41 -3.49
C THR A 200 7.89 -6.28 -2.17
N LEU A 201 8.69 -5.22 -2.03
CA LEU A 201 9.41 -4.89 -0.80
C LEU A 201 8.88 -3.58 -0.22
N TYR A 202 8.44 -3.62 1.02
CA TYR A 202 7.98 -2.47 1.79
C TYR A 202 8.93 -2.19 2.96
N GLU A 203 9.17 -0.91 3.22
CA GLU A 203 9.75 -0.42 4.45
C GLU A 203 8.61 0.16 5.31
N HIS A 204 8.46 -0.35 6.53
CA HIS A 204 7.65 0.25 7.58
C HIS A 204 8.58 0.93 8.58
N ALA A 205 8.80 2.23 8.41
CA ALA A 205 9.57 3.03 9.36
C ALA A 205 8.66 3.46 10.52
N PHE A 206 9.15 3.31 11.75
CA PHE A 206 8.45 3.65 12.98
C PHE A 206 9.26 4.67 13.77
N LEU A 207 8.60 5.74 14.19
CA LEU A 207 9.14 6.76 15.07
C LEU A 207 8.76 6.44 16.52
N LEU A 208 9.77 6.34 17.37
CA LEU A 208 9.63 5.98 18.79
C LEU A 208 9.58 7.22 19.68
N LEU A 209 9.03 7.09 20.88
CA LEU A 209 8.87 8.20 21.83
C LEU A 209 10.18 8.89 22.24
N ASP A 210 11.32 8.21 22.11
CA ASP A 210 12.65 8.79 22.37
C ASP A 210 13.22 9.57 21.16
N GLY A 211 12.46 9.67 20.07
CA GLY A 211 12.84 10.33 18.82
C GLY A 211 13.69 9.48 17.89
N SER A 212 13.99 8.23 18.25
CA SER A 212 14.67 7.29 17.36
C SER A 212 13.72 6.69 16.33
N GLU A 213 14.28 6.31 15.19
CA GLU A 213 13.58 5.66 14.08
C GLU A 213 14.05 4.20 13.98
N THR A 214 13.11 3.29 13.76
CA THR A 214 13.38 1.87 13.49
C THR A 214 12.52 1.38 12.34
N SER A 215 13.04 0.52 11.47
CA SER A 215 12.32 0.04 10.30
C SER A 215 12.09 -1.48 10.38
N LEU A 216 10.92 -1.91 9.90
CA LEU A 216 10.67 -3.29 9.51
C LEU A 216 10.59 -3.38 7.99
N TRP A 217 11.09 -4.47 7.44
CA TRP A 217 11.14 -4.72 6.01
C TRP A 217 10.24 -5.89 5.67
N GLU A 218 9.14 -5.65 4.96
CA GLU A 218 8.18 -6.67 4.54
C GLU A 218 8.42 -7.03 3.07
N VAL A 219 8.58 -8.33 2.80
CA VAL A 219 8.60 -8.92 1.47
C VAL A 219 7.26 -9.62 1.27
N GLU A 220 6.45 -9.08 0.36
CA GLU A 220 5.24 -9.74 -0.11
C GLU A 220 5.52 -10.46 -1.42
N HIS A 221 5.18 -11.75 -1.52
CA HIS A 221 5.31 -12.47 -2.79
C HIS A 221 4.29 -13.60 -2.98
N THR A 222 4.04 -13.96 -4.24
CA THR A 222 3.20 -15.11 -4.61
C THR A 222 4.01 -16.32 -5.08
N ALA A 223 5.33 -16.28 -4.96
CA ALA A 223 6.26 -17.38 -5.25
C ALA A 223 6.21 -18.51 -4.19
N THR A 224 5.02 -19.01 -3.90
CA THR A 224 4.76 -20.18 -3.06
C THR A 224 4.30 -21.35 -3.93
N PRO A 225 4.55 -22.62 -3.53
CA PRO A 225 4.14 -23.78 -4.34
C PRO A 225 2.66 -23.81 -4.71
N ASP A 226 1.80 -23.21 -3.87
CA ASP A 226 0.37 -23.08 -4.06
C ASP A 226 -0.09 -21.70 -4.57
N GLY A 227 0.83 -20.76 -4.79
CA GLY A 227 0.55 -19.43 -5.35
C GLY A 227 -0.15 -18.45 -4.40
N ARG A 228 -0.22 -18.77 -3.10
CA ARG A 228 -0.76 -17.85 -2.08
C ARG A 228 0.18 -16.66 -1.86
N HIS A 229 -0.38 -15.53 -1.46
CA HIS A 229 0.38 -14.41 -0.92
C HIS A 229 1.09 -14.86 0.35
N MET A 230 2.38 -14.57 0.42
CA MET A 230 3.27 -14.86 1.52
C MET A 230 3.90 -13.54 1.97
N CYS A 231 3.90 -13.31 3.29
CA CYS A 231 4.53 -12.15 3.91
C CYS A 231 5.72 -12.60 4.74
N GLU A 232 6.91 -12.13 4.39
CA GLU A 232 8.14 -12.32 5.18
C GLU A 232 8.59 -10.97 5.74
N VAL A 233 8.89 -10.88 7.03
CA VAL A 233 9.28 -9.63 7.69
C VAL A 233 10.68 -9.76 8.28
N TYR A 234 11.47 -8.70 8.14
CA TYR A 234 12.85 -8.63 8.60
C TYR A 234 13.15 -7.30 9.32
N GLU A 235 14.16 -7.31 10.19
CA GLU A 235 14.64 -6.10 10.88
C GLU A 235 15.60 -5.28 10.02
N ASP A 236 16.13 -5.86 8.94
CA ASP A 236 17.21 -5.30 8.14
C ASP A 236 16.91 -5.40 6.64
N GLU A 237 17.18 -4.30 5.90
CA GLU A 237 16.92 -4.21 4.46
C GLU A 237 17.72 -5.25 3.70
N GLN A 238 19.00 -5.41 4.04
CA GLN A 238 19.90 -6.28 3.29
C GLN A 238 19.46 -7.74 3.42
N THR A 239 18.97 -8.12 4.60
CA THR A 239 18.40 -9.44 4.86
C THR A 239 17.11 -9.66 4.07
N ALA A 240 16.19 -8.68 4.06
CA ALA A 240 14.97 -8.75 3.26
C ALA A 240 15.24 -8.87 1.77
N ARG A 241 16.18 -8.06 1.25
CA ARG A 241 16.59 -8.09 -0.16
C ARG A 241 17.26 -9.41 -0.52
N ALA A 242 18.14 -9.93 0.34
CA ALA A 242 18.78 -11.23 0.14
C ALA A 242 17.76 -12.38 0.12
N ALA A 243 16.76 -12.35 1.01
CA ALA A 243 15.68 -13.33 1.03
C ALA A 243 14.85 -13.27 -0.26
N MET A 244 14.45 -12.07 -0.69
CA MET A 244 13.73 -11.85 -1.94
C MET A 244 14.52 -12.38 -3.15
N GLU A 245 15.81 -12.07 -3.25
CA GLU A 245 16.67 -12.57 -4.33
C GLU A 245 16.89 -14.09 -4.29
N SER A 246 16.93 -14.67 -3.10
CA SER A 246 17.05 -16.12 -2.92
C SER A 246 15.78 -16.82 -3.41
N ARG A 247 14.61 -16.33 -3.01
CA ARG A 247 13.31 -16.87 -3.46
C ARG A 247 13.10 -16.69 -4.96
N ALA A 248 13.50 -15.56 -5.52
CA ALA A 248 13.47 -15.34 -6.96
C ALA A 248 14.45 -16.25 -7.76
N ARG A 249 15.47 -16.83 -7.11
CA ARG A 249 16.45 -17.75 -7.73
C ARG A 249 16.17 -19.23 -7.52
N ILE A 250 15.48 -19.57 -6.44
CA ILE A 250 15.07 -20.96 -6.10
C ILE A 250 13.80 -21.38 -6.87
N CYS A 251 13.18 -20.41 -7.54
CA CYS A 251 11.98 -20.52 -8.34
C CYS A 251 12.29 -20.68 -9.83
#